data_AF-R5DP40-F1
#
_entry.id   AF-R5DP40-F1
#
_cell.length_a   1.000
_cell.length_b   1.000
_cell.length_c   1.000
_cell.angle_alpha   90.00
_cell.angle_beta   90.00
_cell.angle_gamma   90.00
#
_symmetry.space_group_name_H-M   'P 1'
#
loop_
_entity.id
_entity.type
_entity.pdbx_description
1 polymer ?
#
loop_
_entity_poly.entity_id
_entity_poly.type
_entity_poly.pdbx_seq_one_letter_code
_entity_poly.pdbx_strand_id
1 'polypeptide(L)'
;MKKSFIILCTLLIGLSCSAASYLGMKLPLPGASIADKKTQGNTLCYVFSRVAQKNKGCRHFKVTNTEVTKEPTDVKLNQFGRKVGGTWTEEWTVDACGTDVKVPIDFVYRRNGVMSTINYSVK
;
A
#
# COMPACT_ATOMS: atom_id res chain seq x y z
N MET A 1 -36.53 -4.81 -18.42
CA MET A 1 -35.74 -3.89 -17.56
C MET A 1 -35.16 -4.54 -16.31
N LYS A 2 -35.93 -5.32 -15.51
CA LYS A 2 -35.40 -5.96 -14.27
C LYS A 2 -34.28 -6.99 -14.50
N LYS A 3 -34.34 -7.79 -15.59
CA LYS A 3 -33.34 -8.84 -15.88
C LYS A 3 -31.97 -8.26 -16.31
N SER A 4 -31.97 -7.17 -17.09
CA SER A 4 -30.74 -6.49 -17.51
C SER A 4 -30.01 -5.83 -16.34
N PHE A 5 -30.74 -5.31 -15.36
CA PHE A 5 -30.17 -4.75 -14.13
C PHE A 5 -29.45 -5.80 -13.28
N ILE A 6 -30.01 -7.01 -13.17
CA ILE A 6 -29.40 -8.11 -12.40
C ILE A 6 -28.10 -8.61 -13.06
N ILE A 7 -28.06 -8.65 -14.40
CA ILE A 7 -26.85 -9.03 -15.15
C ILE A 7 -25.76 -7.96 -15.01
N LEU A 8 -26.13 -6.68 -15.05
CA LEU A 8 -25.17 -5.58 -14.86
C LEU A 8 -24.58 -5.58 -13.44
N CYS A 9 -25.40 -5.82 -12.42
CA CYS A 9 -24.94 -5.91 -11.03
C CYS A 9 -24.00 -7.11 -10.79
N THR A 10 -24.26 -8.26 -11.42
CA THR A 10 -23.39 -9.44 -11.27
C THR A 10 -22.04 -9.29 -11.98
N LEU A 11 -22.00 -8.60 -13.13
CA LEU A 11 -20.74 -8.28 -13.83
C LEU A 11 -19.84 -7.33 -13.03
N LEU A 12 -20.43 -6.37 -12.31
CA LEU A 12 -19.68 -5.37 -11.53
C LEU A 12 -19.04 -5.94 -10.25
N ILE A 13 -19.55 -7.06 -9.73
CA ILE A 13 -19.00 -7.70 -8.52
C ILE A 13 -17.64 -8.39 -8.81
N GLY A 14 -17.45 -8.90 -10.02
CA GLY A 14 -16.21 -9.58 -10.45
C GLY A 14 -15.02 -8.67 -10.73
N LEU A 15 -15.22 -7.35 -10.79
CA LEU A 15 -14.18 -6.34 -11.05
C LEU A 15 -13.44 -5.86 -9.81
N SER A 16 -13.68 -6.49 -8.64
CA SER A 16 -12.95 -6.20 -7.40
C SER A 16 -11.53 -6.81 -7.44
N CYS A 17 -10.75 -6.44 -8.45
CA CYS A 17 -9.34 -6.80 -8.58
C CYS A 17 -8.58 -6.08 -7.47
N SER A 18 -7.99 -6.83 -6.54
CA SER A 18 -7.14 -6.24 -5.52
C SER A 18 -5.95 -5.56 -6.20
N ALA A 19 -5.61 -4.34 -5.78
CA ALA A 19 -4.49 -3.58 -6.34
C ALA A 19 -3.19 -4.39 -6.40
N ALA A 20 -2.93 -5.19 -5.36
CA ALA A 20 -1.76 -6.08 -5.33
C ALA A 20 -1.80 -7.14 -6.44
N SER A 21 -2.95 -7.78 -6.67
CA SER A 21 -3.12 -8.75 -7.77
C SER A 21 -2.95 -8.10 -9.14
N TYR A 22 -3.52 -6.91 -9.35
CA TYR A 22 -3.35 -6.15 -10.60
C TYR A 22 -1.87 -5.79 -10.85
N LEU A 23 -1.15 -5.43 -9.78
CA LEU A 23 0.26 -5.08 -9.83
C LEU A 23 1.20 -6.31 -9.80
N GLY A 24 0.67 -7.53 -9.85
CA GLY A 24 1.48 -8.76 -9.83
C GLY A 24 2.21 -9.03 -8.52
N MET A 25 1.81 -8.38 -7.42
CA MET A 25 2.44 -8.50 -6.10
C MET A 25 1.70 -9.51 -5.21
N LYS A 26 2.46 -10.38 -4.55
CA LYS A 26 1.95 -11.26 -3.50
C LYS A 26 2.01 -10.53 -2.16
N LEU A 27 0.91 -10.62 -1.39
CA LEU A 27 0.84 -10.09 -0.02
C LEU A 27 0.99 -11.23 1.02
N PRO A 28 1.70 -11.03 2.13
CA PRO A 28 2.38 -9.79 2.51
C PRO A 28 3.61 -9.53 1.62
N LEU A 29 3.98 -8.25 1.50
CA LEU A 29 5.20 -7.82 0.83
C LEU A 29 6.44 -8.43 1.49
N PRO A 30 7.53 -8.61 0.74
CA PRO A 30 8.78 -9.09 1.32
C PRO A 30 9.34 -8.11 2.37
N GLY A 31 10.06 -8.63 3.35
CA GLY A 31 10.69 -7.85 4.41
C GLY A 31 9.90 -7.86 5.72
N ALA A 32 10.00 -6.77 6.47
CA ALA A 32 9.58 -6.62 7.85
C ALA A 32 8.47 -5.58 8.06
N SER A 33 7.72 -5.19 7.01
CA SER A 33 6.56 -4.31 7.16
C SER A 33 5.60 -4.81 8.24
N ILE A 34 5.17 -3.89 9.11
CA ILE A 34 4.18 -4.16 10.18
C ILE A 34 2.77 -3.73 9.77
N ALA A 35 2.62 -3.11 8.59
CA ALA A 35 1.33 -2.85 7.99
C ALA A 35 0.62 -4.17 7.64
N ASP A 36 -0.68 -4.27 7.90
CA ASP A 36 -1.47 -5.44 7.50
C ASP A 36 -1.60 -5.53 5.97
N LYS A 37 -1.98 -6.71 5.45
CA LYS A 37 -2.11 -6.97 4.00
C LYS A 37 -3.01 -5.95 3.29
N LYS A 38 -4.12 -5.52 3.91
CA LYS A 38 -5.03 -4.55 3.29
C LYS A 38 -4.36 -3.19 3.16
N THR A 39 -3.69 -2.75 4.23
CA THR A 39 -2.89 -1.52 4.23
C THR A 39 -1.78 -1.59 3.18
N GLN A 40 -1.01 -2.70 3.14
CA GLN A 40 0.03 -2.90 2.14
C GLN A 40 -0.51 -2.82 0.71
N GLY A 41 -1.61 -3.51 0.43
CA GLY A 41 -2.28 -3.51 -0.87
C GLY A 41 -2.74 -2.12 -1.32
N ASN A 42 -3.29 -1.32 -0.39
CA ASN A 42 -3.73 0.04 -0.70
C ASN A 42 -2.54 0.98 -0.95
N THR A 43 -1.47 0.86 -0.18
CA THR A 43 -0.29 1.71 -0.28
C THR A 43 0.53 1.43 -1.55
N LEU A 44 0.57 0.18 -2.02
CA LEU A 44 1.29 -0.25 -3.23
C LEU A 44 1.02 0.62 -4.47
N CYS A 45 -0.25 0.94 -4.76
CA CYS A 45 -0.61 1.76 -5.91
C CYS A 45 0.07 3.13 -5.86
N TYR A 46 0.09 3.76 -4.69
CA TYR A 46 0.71 5.07 -4.51
C TYR A 46 2.22 4.96 -4.62
N VAL A 47 2.82 3.91 -4.05
CA VAL A 47 4.26 3.65 -4.15
C VAL A 47 4.69 3.53 -5.60
N PHE A 48 4.07 2.63 -6.37
CA PHE A 48 4.42 2.44 -7.78
C PHE A 48 4.14 3.70 -8.62
N SER A 49 3.03 4.41 -8.36
CA SER A 49 2.74 5.67 -9.06
C SER A 49 3.80 6.73 -8.84
N ARG A 50 4.44 6.78 -7.66
CA ARG A 50 5.53 7.72 -7.38
C ARG A 50 6.86 7.27 -7.97
N VAL A 51 7.18 5.98 -7.86
CA VAL A 51 8.40 5.41 -8.44
C VAL A 51 8.39 5.56 -9.98
N ALA A 52 7.25 5.31 -10.62
CA ALA A 52 7.11 5.45 -12.08
C ALA A 52 7.31 6.89 -12.59
N GLN A 53 6.96 7.91 -11.80
CA GLN A 53 7.18 9.31 -12.18
C GLN A 53 8.67 9.67 -12.30
N LYS A 54 9.52 9.06 -11.46
CA LYS A 54 10.98 9.28 -11.47
C LYS A 54 11.70 8.34 -12.44
N ASN A 55 11.17 7.13 -12.64
CA ASN A 55 11.75 6.11 -13.52
C ASN A 55 10.97 6.04 -14.85
N LYS A 56 11.04 7.14 -15.61
CA LYS A 56 10.30 7.26 -16.88
C LYS A 56 10.64 6.11 -17.83
N GLY A 57 9.61 5.51 -18.42
CA GLY A 57 9.76 4.40 -19.37
C GLY A 57 9.90 3.02 -18.71
N CYS A 58 10.10 2.95 -17.39
CA CYS A 58 10.10 1.66 -16.70
C CYS A 58 8.68 1.07 -16.64
N ARG A 59 8.54 -0.19 -17.03
CA ARG A 59 7.27 -0.94 -17.03
C ARG A 59 7.23 -2.07 -16.02
N HIS A 60 8.34 -2.35 -15.35
CA HIS A 60 8.44 -3.41 -14.37
C HIS A 60 8.84 -2.83 -13.02
N PHE A 61 7.94 -2.97 -12.05
CA PHE A 61 8.15 -2.53 -10.67
C PHE A 61 7.93 -3.72 -9.74
N LYS A 62 8.80 -3.89 -8.76
CA LYS A 62 8.67 -4.93 -7.75
C LYS A 62 9.16 -4.41 -6.41
N VAL A 63 8.34 -4.53 -5.37
CA VAL A 63 8.84 -4.32 -4.00
C VAL A 63 9.76 -5.50 -3.66
N THR A 64 11.01 -5.21 -3.33
CA THR A 64 12.03 -6.22 -3.01
C THR A 64 12.27 -6.34 -1.51
N ASN A 65 12.08 -5.26 -0.76
CA ASN A 65 12.19 -5.25 0.70
C ASN A 65 11.27 -4.19 1.33
N THR A 66 10.88 -4.41 2.58
CA THR A 66 10.18 -3.44 3.43
C THR A 66 10.82 -3.45 4.80
N GLU A 67 11.02 -2.28 5.41
CA GLU A 67 11.63 -2.15 6.73
C GLU A 67 10.94 -1.09 7.57
N VAL A 68 10.80 -1.34 8.88
CA VAL A 68 10.33 -0.33 9.85
C VAL A 68 11.53 0.53 10.23
N THR A 69 11.48 1.82 9.87
CA THR A 69 12.55 2.77 10.17
C THR A 69 12.25 3.60 11.43
N LYS A 70 10.97 3.72 11.80
CA LYS A 70 10.54 4.29 13.08
C LYS A 70 9.42 3.45 13.66
N GLU A 71 9.64 2.93 14.87
CA GLU A 71 8.66 2.14 15.61
C GLU A 71 7.39 2.95 15.93
N PRO A 72 6.23 2.29 16.12
CA PRO A 72 4.98 2.98 16.44
C PRO A 72 5.04 3.83 17.70
N THR A 73 4.72 5.12 17.57
CA THR A 73 4.56 6.07 18.67
C THR A 73 3.08 6.42 18.89
N ASP A 74 2.75 6.90 20.09
CA ASP A 74 1.40 7.40 20.45
C ASP A 74 0.25 6.43 20.16
N VAL A 75 0.50 5.13 20.35
CA VAL A 75 -0.47 4.09 20.05
C VAL A 75 -1.68 4.19 20.97
N LYS A 76 -2.86 4.43 20.39
CA LYS A 76 -4.14 4.48 21.11
C LYS A 76 -4.97 3.26 20.77
N LEU A 77 -5.49 2.59 21.79
CA LEU A 77 -6.40 1.46 21.63
C LEU A 77 -7.85 1.89 21.88
N ASN A 78 -8.80 1.28 21.17
CA ASN A 78 -10.21 1.39 21.52
C ASN A 78 -10.59 0.34 22.58
N GLN A 79 -11.84 0.38 23.05
CA GLN A 79 -12.39 -0.58 24.03
C GLN A 79 -12.32 -2.07 23.60
N PHE A 80 -12.05 -2.34 22.32
CA PHE A 80 -11.92 -3.68 21.75
C PHE A 80 -10.45 -4.06 21.48
N GLY A 81 -9.48 -3.31 22.01
CA GLY A 81 -8.05 -3.57 21.84
C GLY A 81 -7.50 -3.25 20.43
N ARG A 82 -8.27 -2.58 19.56
CA ARG A 82 -7.80 -2.21 18.21
C ARG A 82 -7.02 -0.89 18.25
N LYS A 83 -5.90 -0.82 17.53
CA LYS A 83 -5.13 0.41 17.30
C LYS A 83 -5.96 1.41 16.48
N VAL A 84 -6.29 2.55 17.08
CA VAL A 84 -7.10 3.63 16.48
C VAL A 84 -6.37 4.98 16.43
N GLY A 85 -5.13 5.02 16.94
CA GLY A 85 -4.22 6.17 16.90
C GLY A 85 -2.77 5.71 17.05
N GLY A 86 -1.84 6.55 16.61
CA GLY A 86 -0.41 6.29 16.59
C GLY A 86 0.19 6.39 15.19
N THR A 87 1.51 6.56 15.11
CA THR A 87 2.24 6.78 13.85
C THR A 87 3.50 5.94 13.79
N TRP A 88 3.89 5.48 12.61
CA TRP A 88 5.17 4.81 12.39
C TRP A 88 5.67 5.12 10.97
N THR A 89 6.95 4.86 10.71
CA THR A 89 7.54 5.06 9.39
C THR A 89 8.14 3.74 8.90
N GLU A 90 7.91 3.42 7.64
CA GLU A 90 8.58 2.32 6.93
C GLU A 90 9.35 2.87 5.73
N GLU A 91 10.35 2.14 5.29
CA GLU A 91 11.00 2.34 3.99
C GLU A 91 10.78 1.09 3.13
N TRP A 92 10.24 1.29 1.93
CA TRP A 92 9.99 0.20 0.99
C TRP A 92 10.95 0.34 -0.19
N THR A 93 11.72 -0.71 -0.46
CA THR A 93 12.63 -0.76 -1.60
C THR A 93 11.90 -1.32 -2.81
N VAL A 94 11.90 -0.58 -3.91
CA VAL A 94 11.28 -0.95 -5.18
C VAL A 94 12.36 -1.09 -6.22
N ASP A 95 12.50 -2.29 -6.79
CA ASP A 95 13.23 -2.49 -8.04
C ASP A 95 12.38 -1.91 -9.18
N ALA A 96 12.91 -0.85 -9.80
CA ALA A 96 12.38 -0.21 -10.99
C ALA A 96 13.35 -0.45 -12.15
N CYS A 97 13.16 -1.55 -12.89
CA CYS A 97 13.98 -1.91 -14.05
C CYS A 97 15.49 -2.01 -13.75
N GLY A 98 15.84 -2.65 -12.63
CA GLY A 98 17.22 -2.86 -12.16
C GLY A 98 17.76 -1.72 -11.30
N THR A 99 16.97 -0.69 -11.04
CA THR A 99 17.33 0.41 -10.13
C THR A 99 16.56 0.28 -8.83
N ASP A 100 17.29 0.17 -7.72
CA ASP A 100 16.68 0.16 -6.39
C ASP A 100 16.26 1.57 -5.96
N VAL A 101 14.98 1.71 -5.68
CA VAL A 101 14.35 2.97 -5.29
C VAL A 101 13.78 2.82 -3.89
N LYS A 102 14.36 3.53 -2.92
CA LYS A 102 13.88 3.59 -1.54
C LYS A 102 12.73 4.58 -1.40
N VAL A 103 11.62 4.11 -0.85
CA VAL A 103 10.36 4.84 -0.72
C VAL A 103 10.02 4.97 0.78
N PRO A 104 10.26 6.12 1.42
CA PRO A 104 9.83 6.34 2.79
C PRO A 104 8.32 6.59 2.87
N ILE A 105 7.67 5.94 3.82
CA ILE A 105 6.22 5.96 4.00
C ILE A 105 5.90 6.19 5.47
N ASP A 106 5.19 7.28 5.77
CA ASP A 106 4.61 7.51 7.08
C ASP A 106 3.22 6.89 7.14
N PHE A 107 2.98 6.09 8.16
CA PHE A 107 1.69 5.49 8.44
C PHE A 107 1.07 6.10 9.70
N VAL A 108 -0.25 6.27 9.67
CA VAL A 108 -1.03 6.81 10.78
C VAL A 108 -2.23 5.90 11.02
N TYR A 109 -2.34 5.35 12.23
CA TYR A 109 -3.57 4.68 12.66
C TYR A 109 -4.69 5.71 12.79
N ARG A 110 -5.84 5.40 12.20
CA ARG A 110 -7.08 6.17 12.27
C ARG A 110 -8.19 5.25 12.78
N ARG A 111 -9.29 5.86 13.23
CA ARG A 111 -10.49 5.10 13.66
C ARG A 111 -11.00 4.11 12.59
N ASN A 112 -10.84 4.46 11.31
CA ASN A 112 -11.37 3.68 10.18
C ASN A 112 -10.30 2.85 9.43
N GLY A 113 -9.08 2.71 9.97
CA GLY A 113 -8.00 1.95 9.34
C GLY A 113 -6.65 2.65 9.44
N VAL A 114 -5.79 2.45 8.44
CA VAL A 114 -4.47 3.08 8.37
C VAL A 114 -4.42 4.04 7.18
N MET A 115 -3.91 5.24 7.40
CA MET A 115 -3.57 6.19 6.35
C MET A 115 -2.07 6.11 6.08
N SER A 116 -1.66 6.16 4.81
CA SER A 116 -0.25 6.16 4.40
C SER A 116 0.08 7.42 3.60
N THR A 117 1.21 8.05 3.91
CA THR A 117 1.74 9.23 3.23
C THR A 117 3.16 8.93 2.74
N ILE A 118 3.41 9.15 1.45
CA ILE A 118 4.73 8.87 0.85
C ILE A 118 5.54 10.16 0.84
N ASN A 119 6.63 10.19 1.61
CA ASN A 119 7.47 11.38 1.79
C ASN A 119 8.67 11.38 0.84
N TYR A 120 8.42 11.64 -0.44
CA TYR A 120 9.53 11.91 -1.35
C TYR A 120 10.00 13.36 -1.21
N SER A 121 11.26 13.57 -0.81
CA SER A 121 11.92 14.87 -1.04
C SER A 121 12.15 15.05 -2.53
N VAL A 122 11.52 16.08 -3.11
CA VAL A 122 11.88 16.58 -4.43
C VAL A 122 13.23 17.27 -4.28
N LYS A 123 14.30 16.56 -4.62
CA LYS A 123 15.51 17.20 -5.15
C LYS A 123 15.43 17.18 -6.66
#